data_AF-A0AAP2S412-F1
#
_entry.id   AF-A0AAP2S412-F1
#
_cell.length_a   1.000
_cell.length_b   1.000
_cell.length_c   1.000
_cell.angle_alpha   90.00
_cell.angle_beta   90.00
_cell.angle_gamma   90.00
#
_symmetry.space_group_name_H-M   'P 1'
#
loop_
_entity.id
_entity.type
_entity.pdbx_description
1 polymer ?
#
loop_
_entity_poly.entity_id
_entity_poly.type
_entity_poly.pdbx_seq_one_letter_code
_entity_poly.pdbx_strand_id
1 'polypeptide(L)'
;MSGAVFPWRSANRFELLIDGPRFFPQMLVGIARAEHQVDLELYLVEAGACAEAMVQALVHAAERGVRVRCLFDDYGSLAFTLALRKRLTDAGVQLRFYNRLSWRRWVRNLYRDHRKLLLIDQATAVVGGTGVTDEFWTPGQDTADWHEVMVQINGPLVLDWQALFDRQWHANAARRAWKPATHFGLPRLPKVPATGPGLGRVAYADARQHRDILQSLIRALNSSRQRIWLATPYFLPTW
;
A
#
# COMPACT_ATOMS: atom_id res chain seq x y z
N MET A 1 -20.07 -7.05 -8.80
CA MET A 1 -20.01 -5.70 -8.21
C MET A 1 -18.88 -4.93 -8.86
N SER A 2 -19.19 -3.83 -9.53
CA SER A 2 -18.21 -2.82 -9.96
C SER A 2 -17.33 -2.42 -8.77
N GLY A 3 -16.06 -2.07 -9.03
CA GLY A 3 -15.18 -1.54 -8.00
C GLY A 3 -15.84 -0.39 -7.23
N ALA A 4 -15.70 -0.37 -5.89
CA ALA A 4 -16.18 0.75 -5.09
C ALA A 4 -15.49 2.04 -5.55
N VAL A 5 -16.21 3.15 -5.62
CA VAL A 5 -15.61 4.47 -5.77
C VAL A 5 -15.74 5.17 -4.44
N PHE A 6 -14.60 5.42 -3.78
CA PHE A 6 -14.60 6.08 -2.49
C PHE A 6 -14.94 7.57 -2.65
N PRO A 7 -15.78 8.13 -1.74
CA PRO A 7 -16.18 9.52 -1.79
C PRO A 7 -15.01 10.43 -1.37
N TRP A 8 -15.15 11.73 -1.64
CA TRP A 8 -14.28 12.72 -1.01
C TRP A 8 -14.53 12.78 0.49
N ARG A 9 -13.45 12.85 1.26
CA ARG A 9 -13.45 13.05 2.71
C ARG A 9 -12.76 14.37 3.02
N SER A 10 -13.34 15.18 3.90
CA SER A 10 -12.72 16.37 4.49
C SER A 10 -12.05 16.05 5.82
N ALA A 11 -11.38 17.03 6.43
CA ALA A 11 -10.78 16.92 7.76
C ALA A 11 -9.71 15.83 7.90
N ASN A 12 -9.01 15.52 6.81
CA ASN A 12 -7.80 14.70 6.86
C ASN A 12 -6.57 15.58 7.10
N ARG A 13 -5.53 15.00 7.70
CA ARG A 13 -4.18 15.56 7.71
C ARG A 13 -3.31 14.69 6.82
N PHE A 14 -2.50 15.34 6.00
CA PHE A 14 -1.55 14.70 5.09
C PHE A 14 -0.16 15.22 5.43
N GLU A 15 0.79 14.32 5.54
CA GLU A 15 2.21 14.64 5.70
C GLU A 15 2.98 13.92 4.60
N LEU A 16 3.78 14.68 3.86
CA LEU A 16 4.64 14.14 2.82
C LEU A 16 5.94 13.66 3.47
N LEU A 17 6.28 12.40 3.22
CA LEU A 17 7.49 11.77 3.74
C LEU A 17 8.40 11.44 2.56
N ILE A 18 9.53 12.13 2.49
CA ILE A 18 10.46 12.06 1.35
C ILE A 18 11.66 11.21 1.75
N ASP A 19 11.88 10.13 1.00
CA ASP A 19 12.97 9.17 1.11
C ASP A 19 12.95 8.31 2.38
N GLY A 20 13.61 7.15 2.27
CA GLY A 20 13.58 6.10 3.30
C GLY A 20 13.94 6.56 4.70
N PRO A 21 15.02 7.34 4.90
CA PRO A 21 15.39 7.86 6.21
C PRO A 21 14.30 8.71 6.89
N ARG A 22 13.34 9.26 6.13
CA ARG A 22 12.19 9.98 6.70
C ARG A 22 11.00 9.06 6.97
N PHE A 23 10.61 8.21 6.03
CA PHE A 23 9.37 7.44 6.19
C PHE A 23 9.55 6.17 7.04
N PHE A 24 10.67 5.45 6.96
CA PHE A 24 10.82 4.21 7.72
C PHE A 24 10.83 4.42 9.24
N PRO A 25 11.61 5.37 9.80
CA PRO A 25 11.57 5.61 11.24
C PRO A 25 10.16 5.96 11.74
N GLN A 26 9.42 6.77 10.98
CA GLN A 26 8.03 7.11 11.34
C GLN A 26 7.11 5.89 11.29
N MET A 27 7.21 5.05 10.26
CA MET A 27 6.45 3.81 10.15
C MET A 27 6.74 2.85 11.31
N LEU A 28 8.02 2.67 11.66
CA LEU A 28 8.44 1.79 12.76
C LEU A 28 7.97 2.33 14.12
N VAL A 29 8.04 3.65 14.35
CA VAL A 29 7.48 4.28 15.56
C VAL A 29 5.97 4.08 15.64
N GLY A 30 5.26 4.20 14.50
CA GLY A 30 3.83 3.92 14.42
C GLY A 30 3.49 2.48 14.82
N ILE A 31 4.21 1.49 14.28
CA ILE A 31 4.04 0.07 14.62
C ILE A 31 4.38 -0.20 16.10
N ALA A 32 5.44 0.42 16.61
CA ALA A 32 5.85 0.29 18.00
C ALA A 32 4.82 0.85 18.98
N ARG A 33 4.04 1.87 18.56
CA ARG A 33 2.97 2.49 19.36
C ARG A 33 1.59 1.89 19.14
N ALA A 34 1.43 0.99 18.18
CA ALA A 34 0.13 0.39 17.89
C ALA A 34 -0.42 -0.35 19.12
N GLU A 35 -1.74 -0.20 19.35
CA GLU A 35 -2.45 -0.76 20.50
C GLU A 35 -3.45 -1.86 20.10
N HIS A 36 -3.98 -1.83 18.88
CA HIS A 36 -5.09 -2.70 18.46
C HIS A 36 -4.78 -3.49 17.20
N GLN A 37 -4.29 -2.83 16.14
CA GLN A 37 -3.99 -3.47 14.88
C GLN A 37 -2.88 -2.81 14.07
N VAL A 38 -2.18 -3.65 13.31
CA VAL A 38 -1.27 -3.25 12.23
C VAL A 38 -1.60 -4.09 11.00
N ASP A 39 -1.96 -3.42 9.90
CA ASP A 39 -2.13 -4.07 8.60
C ASP A 39 -1.07 -3.54 7.63
N LEU A 40 -0.28 -4.43 7.05
CA LEU A 40 0.79 -4.10 6.13
C LEU A 40 0.59 -4.83 4.80
N GLU A 41 0.54 -4.07 3.71
CA GLU A 41 0.45 -4.55 2.34
C GLU A 41 1.62 -4.02 1.53
N LEU A 42 2.39 -4.92 0.93
CA LEU A 42 3.62 -4.57 0.20
C LEU A 42 3.82 -5.45 -1.03
N TYR A 43 4.34 -4.83 -2.09
CA TYR A 43 4.82 -5.56 -3.27
C TYR A 43 6.22 -6.15 -3.05
N LEU A 44 7.20 -5.29 -2.77
CA LEU A 44 8.61 -5.63 -2.72
C LEU A 44 9.08 -5.75 -1.28
N VAL A 45 9.49 -6.96 -0.89
CA VAL A 45 10.06 -7.26 0.43
C VAL A 45 11.22 -8.22 0.23
N GLU A 46 12.41 -7.82 0.66
CA GLU A 46 13.63 -8.61 0.47
C GLU A 46 14.39 -8.70 1.79
N ALA A 47 15.08 -9.80 2.04
CA ALA A 47 15.92 -9.90 3.24
C ALA A 47 17.05 -8.87 3.19
N GLY A 48 17.29 -8.22 4.33
CA GLY A 48 18.21 -7.11 4.47
C GLY A 48 17.99 -6.43 5.82
N ALA A 49 18.79 -5.41 6.13
CA ALA A 49 18.69 -4.67 7.38
C ALA A 49 17.33 -3.95 7.53
N CYS A 50 16.77 -3.46 6.42
CA CYS A 50 15.44 -2.86 6.36
C CYS A 50 14.34 -3.85 6.77
N ALA A 51 14.35 -5.04 6.18
CA ALA A 51 13.38 -6.08 6.50
C ALA A 51 13.56 -6.61 7.92
N GLU A 52 14.78 -6.70 8.43
CA GLU A 52 15.04 -7.07 9.82
C GLU A 52 14.39 -6.09 10.80
N ALA A 53 14.57 -4.78 10.60
CA ALA A 53 13.96 -3.75 11.43
C ALA A 53 12.42 -3.80 11.36
N MET A 54 11.86 -3.94 10.15
CA MET A 54 10.41 -4.07 9.95
C MET A 54 9.84 -5.33 10.63
N VAL A 55 10.47 -6.48 10.43
CA VAL A 55 10.04 -7.75 11.04
C VAL A 55 10.12 -7.68 12.56
N GLN A 56 11.19 -7.10 13.11
CA GLN A 56 11.33 -6.93 14.55
C GLN A 56 10.20 -6.06 15.13
N ALA A 57 9.87 -4.93 14.49
CA ALA A 57 8.79 -4.06 14.95
C ALA A 57 7.42 -4.78 14.92
N LEU A 58 7.14 -5.53 13.85
CA LEU A 58 5.90 -6.30 13.70
C LEU A 58 5.79 -7.45 14.72
N VAL A 59 6.89 -8.17 14.95
CA VAL A 59 6.98 -9.23 15.97
C VAL A 59 6.70 -8.65 17.35
N HIS A 60 7.38 -7.56 17.73
CA HIS A 60 7.14 -6.93 19.03
C HIS A 60 5.71 -6.42 19.17
N ALA A 61 5.07 -5.93 18.09
CA ALA A 61 3.66 -5.55 18.14
C ALA A 61 2.76 -6.77 18.41
N ALA A 62 2.98 -7.88 17.70
CA ALA A 62 2.21 -9.10 17.88
C ALA A 62 2.38 -9.70 19.29
N GLU A 63 3.60 -9.69 19.83
CA GLU A 63 3.91 -10.15 21.20
C GLU A 63 3.21 -9.32 22.29
N ARG A 64 2.95 -8.02 22.03
CA ARG A 64 2.12 -7.18 22.90
C ARG A 64 0.61 -7.46 22.79
N GLY A 65 0.19 -8.37 21.91
CA GLY A 65 -1.20 -8.69 21.65
C GLY A 65 -1.88 -7.85 20.57
N VAL A 66 -1.13 -7.01 19.84
CA VAL A 66 -1.65 -6.26 18.70
C VAL A 66 -1.97 -7.21 17.55
N ARG A 67 -3.13 -7.07 16.90
CA ARG A 67 -3.45 -7.89 15.72
C ARG A 67 -2.62 -7.42 14.52
N VAL A 68 -1.67 -8.24 14.08
CA VAL A 68 -0.83 -7.93 12.92
C VAL A 68 -1.21 -8.79 11.70
N ARG A 69 -1.50 -8.14 10.57
CA ARG A 69 -1.75 -8.80 9.27
C ARG A 69 -0.77 -8.28 8.22
N CYS A 70 -0.07 -9.18 7.55
CA CYS A 70 0.85 -8.87 6.46
C CYS A 70 0.39 -9.55 5.17
N LEU A 71 0.16 -8.76 4.12
CA LEU A 71 -0.15 -9.22 2.77
C LEU A 71 0.96 -8.81 1.82
N PHE A 72 1.78 -9.76 1.40
CA PHE A 72 2.91 -9.51 0.52
C PHE A 72 2.66 -10.08 -0.88
N ASP A 73 3.13 -9.45 -1.95
CA ASP A 73 3.11 -10.07 -3.28
C ASP A 73 4.09 -11.26 -3.33
N ASP A 74 3.66 -12.42 -3.84
CA ASP A 74 4.50 -13.63 -3.85
C ASP A 74 5.71 -13.50 -4.78
N TYR A 75 5.60 -12.74 -5.88
CA TYR A 75 6.72 -12.51 -6.80
C TYR A 75 7.68 -11.46 -6.23
N GLY A 76 7.15 -10.33 -5.77
CA GLY A 76 7.98 -9.26 -5.19
C GLY A 76 8.60 -9.62 -3.84
N SER A 77 8.22 -10.77 -3.24
CA SER A 77 8.79 -11.26 -1.98
C SER A 77 9.57 -12.58 -2.12
N LEU A 78 10.08 -12.90 -3.31
CA LEU A 78 10.90 -14.10 -3.52
C LEU A 78 12.18 -14.10 -2.68
N ALA A 79 12.81 -12.92 -2.50
CA ALA A 79 14.00 -12.74 -1.67
C ALA A 79 13.70 -12.57 -0.16
N PHE A 80 12.42 -12.57 0.25
CA PHE A 80 12.04 -12.58 1.67
C PHE A 80 12.23 -13.99 2.24
N THR A 81 13.25 -14.18 3.08
CA THR A 81 13.71 -15.52 3.49
C THR A 81 12.69 -16.28 4.34
N LEU A 82 12.78 -17.62 4.31
CA LEU A 82 11.95 -18.48 5.16
C LEU A 82 12.13 -18.19 6.65
N ALA A 83 13.33 -17.80 7.09
CA ALA A 83 13.62 -17.46 8.47
C ALA A 83 12.81 -16.22 8.93
N LEU A 84 12.79 -15.16 8.12
CA LEU A 84 11.99 -13.96 8.41
C LEU A 84 10.49 -14.26 8.42
N ARG A 85 10.01 -15.05 7.46
CA ARG A 85 8.61 -15.52 7.43
C ARG A 85 8.25 -16.28 8.69
N LYS A 86 9.12 -17.21 9.12
CA LYS A 86 8.89 -18.04 10.31
C LYS A 86 8.82 -17.19 11.57
N ARG A 87 9.74 -16.21 11.72
CA ARG A 87 9.71 -15.26 12.85
C ARG A 87 8.39 -14.51 12.96
N LEU A 88 7.88 -14.00 11.84
CA LEU A 88 6.55 -13.35 11.83
C LEU A 88 5.46 -14.33 12.28
N THR A 89 5.39 -15.52 11.67
CA THR A 89 4.31 -16.47 11.98
C THR A 89 4.39 -17.05 13.39
N ASP A 90 5.60 -17.28 13.91
CA ASP A 90 5.83 -17.78 15.26
C ASP A 90 5.36 -16.76 16.31
N ALA A 91 5.52 -15.46 16.03
CA ALA A 91 5.05 -14.36 16.88
C ALA A 91 3.53 -14.12 16.78
N GLY A 92 2.80 -14.88 15.95
CA GLY A 92 1.36 -14.73 15.75
C GLY A 92 0.94 -13.74 14.66
N VAL A 93 1.89 -13.22 13.86
CA VAL A 93 1.57 -12.39 12.70
C VAL A 93 0.87 -13.22 11.63
N GLN A 94 -0.28 -12.73 11.15
CA GLN A 94 -1.00 -13.36 10.04
C GLN A 94 -0.32 -12.98 8.73
N LEU A 95 0.47 -13.89 8.15
CA LEU A 95 1.18 -13.66 6.90
C LEU A 95 0.48 -14.33 5.71
N ARG A 96 0.21 -13.57 4.64
CA ARG A 96 -0.37 -14.05 3.39
C ARG A 96 0.43 -13.56 2.18
N PHE A 97 0.38 -14.36 1.12
CA PHE A 97 1.02 -14.04 -0.16
C PHE A 97 -0.01 -13.86 -1.28
N TYR A 98 0.02 -12.72 -1.95
CA TYR A 98 -0.86 -12.40 -3.06
C TYR A 98 -0.47 -13.16 -4.33
N ASN A 99 -1.48 -13.81 -4.92
CA ASN A 99 -1.43 -14.60 -6.15
C ASN A 99 -0.12 -15.40 -6.29
N ARG A 100 -0.03 -16.45 -5.47
CA ARG A 100 1.15 -17.35 -5.43
C ARG A 100 1.52 -17.87 -6.82
N LEU A 101 2.82 -17.82 -7.12
CA LEU A 101 3.37 -18.27 -8.39
C LEU A 101 3.09 -19.75 -8.59
N SER A 102 2.69 -20.09 -9.81
CA SER A 102 2.47 -21.47 -10.20
C SER A 102 2.74 -21.64 -11.68
N TRP A 103 3.48 -22.69 -12.03
CA TRP A 103 3.71 -23.07 -13.43
C TRP A 103 2.40 -23.30 -14.20
N ARG A 104 1.32 -23.70 -13.51
CA ARG A 104 0.00 -23.93 -14.10
C ARG A 104 -0.77 -22.64 -14.42
N ARG A 105 -0.28 -21.47 -13.99
CA ARG A 105 -1.01 -20.19 -14.05
C ARG A 105 -0.60 -19.29 -15.21
N TRP A 106 0.47 -19.59 -15.97
CA TRP A 106 0.89 -18.84 -17.18
C TRP A 106 0.77 -17.31 -17.01
N VAL A 107 0.03 -16.63 -17.90
CA VAL A 107 -0.20 -15.17 -17.87
C VAL A 107 -0.89 -14.67 -16.59
N ARG A 108 -1.53 -15.55 -15.81
CA ARG A 108 -2.15 -15.15 -14.54
C ARG A 108 -1.12 -14.84 -13.45
N ASN A 109 0.13 -15.30 -13.61
CA ASN A 109 1.22 -14.90 -12.72
C ASN A 109 1.55 -13.41 -12.84
N LEU A 110 1.17 -12.75 -13.95
CA LEU A 110 1.43 -11.32 -14.19
C LEU A 110 0.51 -10.38 -13.39
N TYR A 111 -0.58 -10.88 -12.80
CA TYR A 111 -1.43 -10.05 -11.94
C TYR A 111 -0.80 -9.91 -10.57
N ARG A 112 -0.12 -8.78 -10.32
CA ARG A 112 0.59 -8.47 -9.07
C ARG A 112 -0.08 -7.36 -8.28
N ASP A 113 0.09 -7.41 -6.97
CA ASP A 113 -0.38 -6.37 -6.07
C ASP A 113 0.75 -5.38 -5.82
N HIS A 114 0.69 -4.24 -6.49
CA HIS A 114 1.74 -3.22 -6.42
C HIS A 114 1.52 -2.20 -5.30
N ARG A 115 0.51 -2.39 -4.43
CA ARG A 115 0.19 -1.45 -3.34
C ARG A 115 1.24 -1.49 -2.23
N LYS A 116 1.38 -0.33 -1.59
CA LYS A 116 2.17 -0.12 -0.39
C LYS A 116 1.27 0.61 0.57
N LEU A 117 0.86 -0.09 1.62
CA LEU A 117 -0.10 0.42 2.57
C LEU A 117 0.24 -0.11 3.95
N LEU A 118 0.47 0.80 4.88
CA LEU A 118 0.52 0.53 6.31
C LEU A 118 -0.69 1.19 6.96
N LEU A 119 -1.45 0.44 7.73
CA LEU A 119 -2.57 0.93 8.54
C LEU A 119 -2.31 0.60 10.00
N ILE A 120 -2.47 1.60 10.87
CA ILE A 120 -2.28 1.45 12.32
C ILE A 120 -3.54 1.93 13.01
N ASP A 121 -4.13 1.06 13.83
CA ASP A 121 -5.27 1.33 14.72
C ASP A 121 -6.48 2.03 14.05
N GLN A 122 -6.64 1.85 12.74
CA GLN A 122 -7.65 2.56 11.92
C GLN A 122 -7.57 4.10 12.01
N ALA A 123 -6.45 4.63 12.51
CA ALA A 123 -6.22 6.05 12.80
C ALA A 123 -5.12 6.66 11.92
N THR A 124 -4.19 5.84 11.45
CA THR A 124 -3.09 6.26 10.57
C THR A 124 -3.01 5.35 9.35
N ALA A 125 -2.87 5.93 8.16
CA ALA A 125 -2.49 5.22 6.95
C ALA A 125 -1.19 5.82 6.38
N VAL A 126 -0.29 4.97 5.87
CA VAL A 126 0.90 5.40 5.13
C VAL A 126 0.89 4.70 3.77
N VAL A 127 0.95 5.48 2.70
CA VAL A 127 0.87 4.99 1.30
C VAL A 127 1.92 5.64 0.41
N GLY A 128 2.35 4.95 -0.66
CA GLY A 128 3.30 5.51 -1.63
C GLY A 128 3.98 4.43 -2.47
N GLY A 129 5.27 4.59 -2.80
CA GLY A 129 5.99 3.72 -3.73
C GLY A 129 6.97 2.68 -3.11
N THR A 130 7.28 2.78 -1.82
CA THR A 130 8.42 2.08 -1.19
C THR A 130 8.46 0.54 -1.29
N GLY A 131 9.66 -0.03 -1.36
CA GLY A 131 9.93 -1.43 -1.03
C GLY A 131 10.60 -1.55 0.34
N VAL A 132 10.37 -2.67 1.04
CA VAL A 132 11.15 -3.00 2.25
C VAL A 132 12.42 -3.72 1.80
N THR A 133 13.39 -2.93 1.35
CA THR A 133 14.72 -3.36 0.91
C THR A 133 15.79 -2.35 1.36
N ASP A 134 17.04 -2.78 1.35
CA ASP A 134 18.17 -1.92 1.77
C ASP A 134 18.47 -0.78 0.76
N GLU A 135 17.96 -0.88 -0.48
CA GLU A 135 18.02 0.18 -1.48
C GLU A 135 17.19 1.40 -1.05
N PHE A 136 16.01 1.18 -0.46
CA PHE A 136 15.18 2.28 0.03
C PHE A 136 15.71 2.84 1.35
N TRP A 137 16.26 1.99 2.22
CA TRP A 137 16.74 2.42 3.53
C TRP A 137 17.59 1.36 4.23
N THR A 138 18.70 1.79 4.81
CA THR A 138 19.45 0.98 5.79
C THR A 138 19.32 1.64 7.16
N PRO A 139 18.88 0.92 8.21
CA PRO A 139 18.77 1.45 9.56
C PRO A 139 20.04 2.17 10.04
N GLY A 140 19.87 3.37 10.59
CA GLY A 140 20.98 4.21 11.07
C GLY A 140 21.62 5.10 10.00
N GLN A 141 21.21 5.01 8.74
CA GLN A 141 21.62 5.95 7.70
C GLN A 141 20.62 7.11 7.59
N ASP A 142 21.14 8.33 7.55
CA ASP A 142 20.35 9.56 7.37
C ASP A 142 20.09 9.90 5.89
N THR A 143 20.72 9.17 4.97
CA THR A 143 20.59 9.33 3.52
C THR A 143 20.25 8.00 2.85
N ALA A 144 19.55 8.05 1.72
CA ALA A 144 19.33 6.92 0.84
C ALA A 144 19.55 7.35 -0.62
N ASP A 145 20.08 6.43 -1.43
CA ASP A 145 20.29 6.67 -2.86
C ASP A 145 18.97 6.63 -3.64
N TRP A 146 17.97 5.91 -3.11
CA TRP A 146 16.66 5.79 -3.73
C TRP A 146 15.74 6.93 -3.32
N HIS A 147 15.38 7.77 -4.30
CA HIS A 147 14.37 8.80 -4.12
C HIS A 147 12.96 8.20 -4.18
N GLU A 148 12.15 8.40 -3.13
CA GLU A 148 10.77 7.91 -3.07
C GLU A 148 9.89 8.82 -2.20
N VAL A 149 8.59 8.83 -2.47
CA VAL A 149 7.62 9.62 -1.75
C VAL A 149 6.54 8.72 -1.14
N MET A 150 6.38 8.85 0.17
CA MET A 150 5.27 8.29 0.93
C MET A 150 4.40 9.43 1.48
N VAL A 151 3.15 9.14 1.80
CA VAL A 151 2.21 10.07 2.43
C VAL A 151 1.63 9.41 3.67
N GLN A 152 1.82 10.06 4.82
CA GLN A 152 1.12 9.72 6.06
C GLN A 152 -0.21 10.47 6.11
N ILE A 153 -1.24 9.77 6.56
CA ILE A 153 -2.63 10.22 6.51
C ILE A 153 -3.28 9.94 7.86
N ASN A 154 -3.90 10.96 8.44
CA ASN A 154 -4.81 10.82 9.58
C ASN A 154 -6.17 11.41 9.23
N GLY A 155 -7.24 10.83 9.79
CA GLY A 155 -8.60 11.30 9.61
C GLY A 155 -9.49 10.29 8.88
N PRO A 156 -10.69 10.71 8.44
CA PRO A 156 -11.71 9.79 7.91
C PRO A 156 -11.27 8.93 6.72
N LEU A 157 -10.26 9.36 5.97
CA LEU A 157 -9.74 8.63 4.81
C LEU A 157 -9.10 7.28 5.20
N VAL A 158 -8.66 7.12 6.44
CA VAL A 158 -8.03 5.88 6.91
C VAL A 158 -9.01 4.69 6.85
N LEU A 159 -10.31 4.93 7.09
CA LEU A 159 -11.34 3.89 6.99
C LEU A 159 -11.59 3.43 5.55
N ASP A 160 -11.46 4.33 4.57
CA ASP A 160 -11.58 3.99 3.16
C ASP A 160 -10.37 3.11 2.73
N TRP A 161 -9.16 3.41 3.23
CA TRP A 161 -7.98 2.56 3.03
C TRP A 161 -8.12 1.20 3.73
N GLN A 162 -8.66 1.18 4.95
CA GLN A 162 -8.96 -0.06 5.68
C GLN A 162 -9.90 -0.97 4.90
N ALA A 163 -11.00 -0.41 4.37
CA ALA A 163 -11.94 -1.17 3.54
C ALA A 163 -11.27 -1.75 2.29
N LEU A 164 -10.34 -1.00 1.68
CA LEU A 164 -9.59 -1.47 0.51
C LEU A 164 -8.61 -2.62 0.86
N PHE A 165 -7.91 -2.52 1.99
CA PHE A 165 -7.05 -3.61 2.51
C PHE A 165 -7.88 -4.86 2.81
N ASP A 166 -8.97 -4.72 3.57
CA ASP A 166 -9.81 -5.85 3.99
C ASP A 166 -10.41 -6.58 2.79
N ARG A 167 -10.80 -5.85 1.74
CA ARG A 167 -11.28 -6.47 0.50
C ARG A 167 -10.25 -7.42 -0.11
N GLN A 168 -9.00 -6.96 -0.23
CA GLN A 168 -7.94 -7.79 -0.79
C GLN A 168 -7.57 -8.94 0.13
N TRP A 169 -7.46 -8.66 1.43
CA TRP A 169 -7.16 -9.64 2.45
C TRP A 169 -8.11 -10.84 2.39
N HIS A 170 -9.43 -10.59 2.38
CA HIS A 170 -10.44 -11.63 2.31
C HIS A 170 -10.45 -12.35 0.96
N ALA A 171 -10.25 -11.63 -0.14
CA ALA A 171 -10.21 -12.24 -1.45
C ALA A 171 -9.01 -13.20 -1.61
N ASN A 172 -7.86 -12.86 -1.00
CA ASN A 172 -6.68 -13.72 -0.99
C ASN A 172 -6.92 -15.05 -0.25
N ALA A 173 -7.61 -15.03 0.90
CA ALA A 173 -7.93 -16.25 1.66
C ALA A 173 -8.67 -17.30 0.84
N ALA A 174 -9.54 -16.87 -0.08
CA ALA A 174 -10.29 -17.77 -0.94
C ALA A 174 -9.43 -18.50 -1.99
N ARG A 175 -8.09 -18.31 -2.01
CA ARG A 175 -7.14 -18.78 -3.05
C ARG A 175 -7.52 -18.41 -4.48
N ARG A 176 -8.52 -17.55 -4.63
CA ARG A 176 -8.91 -16.93 -5.87
C ARG A 176 -7.99 -15.72 -5.99
N ALA A 177 -7.24 -15.62 -7.08
CA ALA A 177 -6.84 -14.29 -7.52
C ALA A 177 -8.17 -13.53 -7.62
N TRP A 178 -8.32 -12.48 -6.83
CA TRP A 178 -9.58 -11.76 -6.76
C TRP A 178 -9.96 -11.34 -8.19
N LYS A 179 -11.18 -11.69 -8.59
CA LYS A 179 -11.77 -11.31 -9.87
C LYS A 179 -13.06 -10.57 -9.57
N PRO A 180 -13.09 -9.24 -9.67
CA PRO A 180 -14.33 -8.50 -9.59
C PRO A 180 -15.20 -8.82 -10.80
N ALA A 181 -16.49 -8.48 -10.68
CA ALA A 181 -17.44 -8.71 -11.77
C ALA A 181 -17.12 -7.81 -12.97
N THR A 182 -17.26 -8.36 -14.16
CA THR A 182 -16.93 -7.81 -15.49
C THR A 182 -17.88 -6.69 -15.95
N HIS A 183 -18.37 -5.84 -15.05
CA HIS A 183 -19.14 -4.67 -15.47
C HIS A 183 -18.17 -3.62 -16.01
N PHE A 184 -18.02 -3.61 -17.34
CA PHE A 184 -17.43 -2.50 -18.07
C PHE A 184 -18.38 -1.30 -17.96
N GLY A 185 -17.94 -0.28 -17.25
CA GLY A 185 -18.67 0.95 -16.99
C GLY A 185 -18.13 1.59 -15.73
N LEU A 186 -17.42 2.71 -15.87
CA LEU A 186 -16.92 3.45 -14.71
C LEU A 186 -18.12 3.90 -13.86
N PRO A 187 -18.16 3.59 -12.55
CA PRO A 187 -19.00 4.37 -11.66
C PRO A 187 -18.60 5.84 -11.85
N ARG A 188 -19.58 6.75 -11.96
CA ARG A 188 -19.29 8.19 -12.13
C ARG A 188 -18.37 8.63 -11.00
N LEU A 189 -17.11 8.92 -11.32
CA LEU A 189 -16.19 9.45 -10.32
C LEU A 189 -16.73 10.79 -9.83
N PRO A 190 -16.72 11.04 -8.50
CA PRO A 190 -17.23 12.27 -7.94
C PRO A 190 -16.54 13.47 -8.60
N LYS A 191 -17.27 14.58 -8.75
CA LYS A 191 -16.69 15.83 -9.24
C LYS A 191 -15.55 16.24 -8.31
N VAL A 192 -14.48 16.80 -8.88
CA VAL A 192 -13.40 17.38 -8.07
C VAL A 192 -13.98 18.61 -7.36
N PRO A 193 -13.98 18.65 -6.01
CA PRO A 193 -14.45 19.80 -5.25
C PRO A 193 -13.53 21.00 -5.46
N ALA A 194 -14.06 22.22 -5.30
CA ALA A 194 -13.33 23.45 -5.59
C ALA A 194 -12.02 23.56 -4.79
N THR A 195 -12.12 23.48 -3.45
CA THR A 195 -11.02 23.33 -2.49
C THR A 195 -11.63 23.13 -1.09
N GLY A 196 -10.84 22.63 -0.13
CA GLY A 196 -11.19 22.68 1.29
C GLY A 196 -10.15 21.95 2.15
N PRO A 197 -10.16 22.20 3.47
CA PRO A 197 -9.11 21.72 4.36
C PRO A 197 -9.14 20.19 4.46
N GLY A 198 -7.98 19.58 4.19
CA GLY A 198 -7.80 18.14 4.32
C GLY A 198 -8.66 17.31 3.38
N LEU A 199 -9.06 17.84 2.22
CA LEU A 199 -9.81 17.06 1.25
C LEU A 199 -8.93 16.01 0.56
N GLY A 200 -9.40 14.77 0.58
CA GLY A 200 -8.79 13.65 -0.15
C GLY A 200 -9.80 12.56 -0.46
N ARG A 201 -9.40 11.60 -1.30
CA ARG A 201 -10.15 10.38 -1.54
C ARG A 201 -9.18 9.23 -1.85
N VAL A 202 -9.61 8.01 -1.56
CA VAL A 202 -8.90 6.81 -2.00
C VAL A 202 -9.23 6.56 -3.47
N ALA A 203 -8.20 6.45 -4.30
CA ALA A 203 -8.30 6.00 -5.67
C ALA A 203 -7.41 4.78 -5.83
N TYR A 204 -7.91 3.74 -6.49
CA TYR A 204 -7.14 2.51 -6.71
C TYR A 204 -7.24 2.03 -8.16
N ALA A 205 -6.33 1.16 -8.54
CA ALA A 205 -6.39 0.48 -9.83
C ALA A 205 -6.59 -1.01 -9.61
N ASP A 206 -7.37 -1.62 -10.48
CA ASP A 206 -7.60 -3.06 -10.47
C ASP A 206 -7.76 -3.55 -11.90
N ALA A 207 -6.61 -3.99 -12.43
CA ALA A 207 -6.42 -4.47 -13.79
C ALA A 207 -7.21 -3.65 -14.83
N ARG A 208 -8.00 -4.33 -15.67
CA ARG A 208 -8.81 -3.69 -16.72
C ARG A 208 -10.15 -3.15 -16.22
N GLN A 209 -10.47 -3.32 -14.94
CA GLN A 209 -11.83 -3.20 -14.42
C GLN A 209 -12.04 -1.92 -13.59
N HIS A 210 -10.99 -1.40 -12.96
CA HIS A 210 -11.04 -0.14 -12.22
C HIS A 210 -9.82 0.72 -12.55
N ARG A 211 -10.04 1.85 -13.23
CA ARG A 211 -8.98 2.75 -13.73
C ARG A 211 -8.98 4.10 -13.01
N ASP A 212 -9.30 4.08 -11.71
CA ASP A 212 -9.64 5.28 -10.97
C ASP A 212 -8.45 6.24 -10.79
N ILE A 213 -7.26 5.68 -10.55
CA ILE A 213 -6.00 6.43 -10.52
C ILE A 213 -5.78 7.17 -11.85
N LEU A 214 -5.89 6.46 -12.99
CA LEU A 214 -5.69 7.06 -14.32
C LEU A 214 -6.71 8.15 -14.62
N GLN A 215 -7.98 7.90 -14.36
CA GLN A 215 -9.05 8.87 -14.60
C GLN A 215 -8.92 10.10 -13.70
N SER A 216 -8.47 9.93 -12.46
CA SER A 216 -8.14 11.05 -11.55
C SER A 216 -6.99 11.88 -12.07
N LEU A 217 -5.93 11.23 -12.58
CA LEU A 217 -4.79 11.91 -13.20
C LEU A 217 -5.23 12.71 -14.45
N ILE A 218 -5.96 12.10 -15.39
CA ILE A 218 -6.46 12.77 -16.60
C ILE A 218 -7.33 13.99 -16.24
N ARG A 219 -8.19 13.87 -15.22
CA ARG A 219 -8.99 15.01 -14.74
C ARG A 219 -8.12 16.13 -14.19
N ALA A 220 -7.11 15.81 -13.38
CA ALA A 220 -6.16 16.79 -12.87
C ALA A 220 -5.41 17.49 -14.02
N LEU A 221 -4.93 16.71 -15.01
CA LEU A 221 -4.28 17.23 -16.22
C LEU A 221 -5.19 18.22 -16.97
N ASN A 222 -6.43 17.80 -17.29
CA ASN A 222 -7.37 18.60 -18.07
C ASN A 222 -7.88 19.85 -17.33
N SER A 223 -7.85 19.84 -15.99
CA SER A 223 -8.29 20.97 -15.16
C SER A 223 -7.18 21.97 -14.83
N SER A 224 -5.91 21.61 -15.04
CA SER A 224 -4.78 22.48 -14.70
C SER A 224 -4.72 23.71 -15.61
N ARG A 225 -4.41 24.86 -15.02
CA ARG A 225 -4.33 26.15 -15.72
C ARG A 225 -2.91 26.72 -15.82
N GLN A 226 -1.94 26.12 -15.13
CA GLN A 226 -0.58 26.69 -15.02
C GLN A 226 0.53 25.66 -15.20
N ARG A 227 0.72 24.74 -14.24
CA ARG A 227 1.83 23.78 -14.25
C ARG A 227 1.41 22.46 -13.60
N ILE A 228 2.03 21.37 -14.04
CA ILE A 228 1.93 20.04 -13.44
C ILE A 228 3.34 19.50 -13.27
N TRP A 229 3.65 19.04 -12.06
CA TRP A 229 4.89 18.33 -11.76
C TRP A 229 4.59 16.84 -11.70
N LEU A 230 5.40 16.03 -12.37
CA LEU A 230 5.29 14.58 -12.36
C LEU A 230 6.62 14.00 -11.89
N ALA A 231 6.58 13.22 -10.82
CA ALA A 231 7.63 12.29 -10.43
C ALA A 231 7.05 10.89 -10.60
N THR A 232 7.58 10.12 -11.54
CA THR A 232 7.09 8.78 -11.86
C THR A 232 8.26 7.90 -12.28
N PRO A 233 8.30 6.62 -11.85
CA PRO A 233 9.31 5.68 -12.32
C PRO A 233 9.17 5.36 -13.82
N TYR A 234 7.98 5.59 -14.40
CA TYR A 234 7.70 5.32 -15.80
C TYR A 234 6.91 6.45 -16.45
N PHE A 235 7.38 6.92 -17.60
CA PHE A 235 6.68 7.89 -18.45
C PHE A 235 6.58 7.33 -19.88
N LEU A 236 5.67 6.37 -20.07
CA LEU A 236 5.49 5.63 -21.31
C LEU A 236 4.10 5.91 -21.92
N PRO A 237 3.99 5.98 -23.27
CA PRO A 237 2.71 6.19 -23.93
C PRO A 237 1.75 5.01 -23.72
N THR A 238 0.45 5.31 -23.65
CA THR A 238 -0.61 4.30 -23.65
C THR A 238 -0.93 3.91 -25.09
N TRP A 239 -0.45 2.75 -25.54
CA TRP A 239 -0.87 2.14 -26.82
C TRP A 239 -2.32 1.66 -26.76
#